data_AF-A0A3N5X667-F1
#
_entry.id   AF-A0A3N5X667-F1
#
_cell.length_a   1.000
_cell.length_b   1.000
_cell.length_c   1.000
_cell.angle_alpha   90.00
_cell.angle_beta   90.00
_cell.angle_gamma   90.00
#
_symmetry.space_group_name_H-M   'P 1'
#
loop_
_entity.id
_entity.type
_entity.pdbx_description
1 polymer ?
#
loop_
_entity_poly.entity_id
_entity_poly.type
_entity_poly.pdbx_seq_one_letter_code
_entity_poly.pdbx_strand_id
1 'polypeptide(L)'
;MIEIHFNSEKASRGLYEEPRPELALHAPVILVQRNEFLVGEWEDDCFVHPANQLELAGEAEEAVRSAFPAESFESDRIRVFTCPPEVASRFDWDWSRR
;
A
#
# COMPACT_ATOMS: atom_id res chain seq x y z
N MET A 1 12.19 -1.81 2.67
CA MET A 1 10.94 -1.86 1.89
C MET A 1 11.02 -3.04 0.94
N ILE A 2 9.93 -3.78 0.76
CA ILE A 2 9.83 -4.96 -0.10
C ILE A 2 8.55 -4.83 -0.93
N GLU A 3 8.60 -5.22 -2.20
CA GLU A 3 7.41 -5.35 -3.07
C GLU A 3 6.68 -6.67 -2.78
N ILE A 4 5.36 -6.59 -2.66
CA ILE A 4 4.44 -7.66 -2.33
C ILE A 4 3.63 -7.97 -3.58
N HIS A 5 3.67 -9.23 -3.99
CA HIS A 5 3.02 -9.70 -5.21
C HIS A 5 1.74 -10.45 -4.85
N PHE A 6 0.66 -10.11 -5.54
CA PHE A 6 -0.59 -10.88 -5.53
C PHE A 6 -0.60 -11.83 -6.72
N ASN A 7 -0.94 -13.11 -6.50
CA ASN A 7 -1.04 -14.05 -7.60
C ASN A 7 -2.28 -13.72 -8.44
N SER A 8 -2.07 -13.39 -9.71
CA SER A 8 -3.06 -12.72 -10.55
C SER A 8 -4.14 -13.63 -11.17
N GLU A 9 -4.07 -14.94 -10.97
CA GLU A 9 -5.00 -15.89 -11.64
C GLU A 9 -6.46 -15.77 -11.16
N LYS A 10 -6.72 -15.16 -10.00
CA LYS A 10 -8.09 -14.97 -9.45
C LYS A 10 -8.55 -13.52 -9.23
N ALA A 11 -7.69 -12.53 -9.50
CA ALA A 11 -8.00 -11.11 -9.29
C ALA A 11 -9.22 -10.61 -10.08
N SER A 12 -9.65 -11.34 -11.11
CA SER A 12 -10.81 -11.05 -11.95
C SER A 12 -12.18 -11.22 -11.26
N ARG A 13 -12.24 -11.55 -9.96
CA ARG A 13 -13.50 -11.72 -9.21
C ARG A 13 -13.63 -10.90 -7.92
N GLY A 14 -12.75 -9.93 -7.67
CA GLY A 14 -12.80 -9.13 -6.43
C GLY A 14 -12.37 -9.91 -5.18
N LEU A 15 -11.59 -10.98 -5.37
CA LEU A 15 -10.92 -11.74 -4.33
C LEU A 15 -9.42 -11.59 -4.56
N TYR A 16 -8.73 -10.89 -3.66
CA TYR A 16 -7.28 -10.80 -3.66
C TYR A 16 -6.75 -12.08 -2.99
N GLU A 17 -5.93 -12.88 -3.68
CA GLU A 17 -5.30 -14.04 -3.03
C GLU A 17 -4.20 -13.61 -2.06
N GLU A 18 -3.85 -14.47 -1.09
CA GLU A 18 -2.89 -14.22 -0.02
C GLU A 18 -1.59 -13.58 -0.55
N PRO A 19 -1.19 -12.41 0.00
CA PRO A 19 0.03 -11.70 -0.43
C PRO A 19 1.25 -12.59 -0.22
N ARG A 20 2.21 -12.53 -1.16
CA ARG A 20 3.52 -13.19 -1.00
C ARG A 20 4.65 -12.16 -0.96
N PRO A 21 5.48 -12.16 0.10
CA PRO A 21 5.38 -12.98 1.33
C PRO A 21 4.13 -12.66 2.16
N GLU A 22 3.70 -13.63 3.00
CA GLU A 22 2.51 -13.51 3.86
C GLU A 22 2.60 -12.20 4.68
N LEU A 23 1.61 -11.32 4.52
CA LEU A 23 1.48 -10.12 5.32
C LEU A 23 0.85 -10.49 6.65
N ALA A 24 1.44 -10.00 7.75
CA ALA A 24 0.77 -10.05 9.04
C ALA A 24 -0.55 -9.25 8.96
N LEU A 25 -1.57 -9.68 9.72
CA LEU A 25 -2.77 -8.89 9.90
C LEU A 25 -2.38 -7.50 10.46
N HIS A 26 -2.97 -6.43 9.90
CA HIS A 26 -2.62 -5.04 10.21
C HIS A 26 -1.19 -4.66 9.79
N ALA A 27 -0.58 -5.39 8.85
CA ALA A 27 0.70 -4.96 8.29
C ALA A 27 0.51 -3.65 7.52
N PRO A 28 1.32 -2.62 7.83
CA PRO A 28 1.24 -1.35 7.13
C PRO A 28 1.85 -1.51 5.73
N VAL A 29 1.11 -1.08 4.73
CA VAL A 29 1.43 -1.22 3.31
C VAL A 29 1.26 0.08 2.55
N ILE A 30 1.92 0.15 1.39
CA ILE A 30 1.76 1.20 0.40
C ILE A 30 1.17 0.55 -0.86
N LEU A 31 0.05 1.07 -1.36
CA LEU A 31 -0.58 0.65 -2.60
C LEU A 31 -0.23 1.66 -3.70
N VAL A 32 0.28 1.17 -4.82
CA VAL A 32 0.65 1.99 -5.97
C VAL A 32 -0.11 1.54 -7.22
N GLN A 33 -0.80 2.47 -7.87
CA GLN A 33 -1.47 2.24 -9.15
C GLN A 33 -1.49 3.54 -9.94
N ARG A 34 -1.14 3.52 -11.24
CA ARG A 34 -1.19 4.70 -12.12
C ARG A 34 -0.51 5.95 -11.52
N ASN A 35 0.63 5.75 -10.87
CA ASN A 35 1.43 6.79 -10.22
C ASN A 35 0.74 7.44 -8.99
N GLU A 36 -0.31 6.83 -8.46
CA GLU A 36 -0.93 7.20 -7.18
C GLU A 36 -0.37 6.31 -6.05
N PHE A 37 -0.04 6.91 -4.92
CA PHE A 37 0.55 6.25 -3.76
C PHE A 37 -0.37 6.38 -2.56
N LEU A 38 -0.91 5.27 -2.09
CA LEU A 38 -1.80 5.20 -0.94
C LEU A 38 -1.14 4.45 0.20
N VAL A 39 -1.40 4.84 1.44
CA VAL A 39 -0.89 4.17 2.63
C VAL A 39 -2.04 3.53 3.38
N GLY A 40 -1.78 2.45 4.09
CA GLY A 40 -2.83 1.81 4.85
C GLY A 40 -2.38 0.52 5.49
N GLU A 41 -3.33 -0.22 6.01
CA GLU A 41 -3.14 -1.56 6.54
C GLU A 41 -3.87 -2.57 5.66
N TRP A 42 -3.33 -3.78 5.63
CA TRP A 42 -4.03 -4.94 5.08
C TRP A 42 -4.82 -5.63 6.20
N GLU A 43 -6.15 -5.65 6.09
CA GLU A 43 -7.09 -6.22 7.05
C GLU A 43 -8.05 -7.16 6.31
N ASP A 44 -8.21 -8.43 6.74
CA ASP A 44 -9.21 -9.39 6.21
C ASP A 44 -9.48 -9.26 4.69
N ASP A 45 -8.43 -9.40 3.86
CA ASP A 45 -8.47 -9.31 2.40
C ASP A 45 -8.91 -7.95 1.82
N CYS A 46 -8.84 -6.89 2.62
CA CYS A 46 -9.10 -5.52 2.21
C CYS A 46 -7.97 -4.56 2.62
N PHE A 47 -7.92 -3.43 1.91
CA PHE A 47 -7.00 -2.34 2.20
C PHE A 47 -7.76 -1.20 2.86
N VAL A 48 -7.30 -0.79 4.04
CA VAL A 48 -7.88 0.31 4.81
C VAL A 48 -6.86 1.43 4.90
N HIS A 49 -7.20 2.63 4.42
CA HIS A 49 -6.32 3.79 4.46
C HIS A 49 -6.58 4.65 5.71
N PRO A 50 -5.60 5.39 6.25
CA PRO A 50 -5.84 6.31 7.36
C PRO A 50 -6.63 7.55 6.89
N ALA A 51 -7.16 8.31 7.84
CA ALA A 51 -7.89 9.55 7.61
C ALA A 51 -7.00 10.62 6.96
N ASN A 52 -5.73 10.72 7.38
CA ASN A 52 -4.71 11.67 6.90
C ASN A 52 -3.96 11.21 5.63
N GLN A 53 -4.61 10.41 4.78
CA GLN A 53 -4.03 9.85 3.54
C GLN A 53 -3.33 10.90 2.64
N LEU A 54 -3.90 12.10 2.52
CA LEU A 54 -3.34 13.16 1.66
C LEU A 54 -1.96 13.64 2.16
N GLU A 55 -1.76 13.70 3.48
CA GLU A 55 -0.49 14.12 4.07
C GLU A 55 0.58 13.05 3.87
N LEU A 56 0.19 11.78 4.02
CA LEU A 56 1.12 10.65 3.99
C LEU A 56 1.42 10.14 2.57
N ALA A 57 0.60 10.48 1.58
CA ALA A 57 0.80 10.04 0.19
C ALA A 57 2.16 10.48 -0.37
N GLY A 58 2.58 11.72 -0.10
CA GLY A 58 3.88 12.23 -0.57
C GLY A 58 5.07 11.52 0.07
N GLU A 59 4.98 11.21 1.36
CA GLU A 59 6.03 10.48 2.08
C GLU A 59 6.12 9.02 1.60
N ALA A 60 4.98 8.41 1.31
CA ALA A 60 4.94 7.08 0.71
C ALA A 60 5.51 7.07 -0.72
N GLU A 61 5.20 8.07 -1.54
CA GLU A 61 5.79 8.23 -2.86
C GLU A 61 7.31 8.35 -2.77
N GLU A 62 7.82 9.25 -1.91
CA GLU A 62 9.26 9.43 -1.72
C GLU A 62 9.93 8.12 -1.28
N ALA A 63 9.33 7.41 -0.32
CA ALA A 63 9.86 6.15 0.18
C ALA A 63 9.92 5.06 -0.90
N VAL A 64 8.87 4.92 -1.72
CA VAL A 64 8.84 3.91 -2.79
C VAL A 64 9.81 4.28 -3.91
N ARG A 65 9.84 5.53 -4.36
CA ARG A 65 10.76 5.96 -5.42
C ARG A 65 12.22 5.89 -4.97
N SER A 66 12.50 6.17 -3.70
CA SER A 66 13.84 6.02 -3.12
C SER A 66 14.28 4.56 -3.07
N ALA A 67 13.38 3.65 -2.70
CA ALA A 67 13.65 2.21 -2.67
C ALA A 67 13.76 1.58 -4.07
N PHE A 68 13.05 2.13 -5.06
CA PHE A 68 12.94 1.61 -6.42
C PHE A 68 13.16 2.71 -7.48
N PRO A 69 14.37 3.28 -7.59
CA PRO A 69 14.63 4.47 -8.41
C PRO A 69 14.58 4.23 -9.92
N ALA A 70 14.64 2.98 -10.38
CA ALA A 70 14.62 2.59 -11.79
C ALA A 70 13.25 2.07 -12.26
N GLU A 71 12.27 1.98 -11.36
CA GLU A 71 10.94 1.44 -11.64
C GLU A 71 9.99 2.51 -12.18
N SER A 72 9.12 2.12 -13.13
CA SER A 72 7.97 2.94 -13.54
C SER A 72 6.73 2.51 -12.76
N PHE A 73 5.97 3.50 -12.28
CA PHE A 73 4.73 3.32 -11.53
C PHE A 73 3.49 3.70 -12.33
N GLU A 74 3.62 3.93 -13.64
CA GLU A 74 2.52 4.33 -14.53
C GLU A 74 1.58 3.18 -14.91
N SER A 75 1.89 1.95 -14.49
CA SER A 75 1.08 0.77 -14.82
C SER A 75 -0.31 0.81 -14.18
N ASP A 76 -1.30 0.27 -14.90
CA ASP A 76 -2.64 -0.03 -14.37
C ASP A 76 -2.65 -1.14 -13.32
N ARG A 77 -1.56 -1.89 -13.17
CA ARG A 77 -1.44 -2.96 -12.18
C ARG A 77 -1.22 -2.35 -10.79
N ILE A 78 -2.02 -2.83 -9.84
CA ILE A 78 -1.81 -2.54 -8.43
C ILE A 78 -0.53 -3.24 -7.98
N ARG A 79 0.37 -2.46 -7.40
CA ARG A 79 1.60 -2.93 -6.74
C ARG A 79 1.48 -2.60 -5.27
N VAL A 80 1.92 -3.49 -4.40
CA VAL A 80 1.87 -3.26 -2.96
C VAL A 80 3.28 -3.36 -2.40
N PHE A 81 3.62 -2.50 -1.45
CA PHE A 81 4.92 -2.46 -0.81
C PHE A 81 4.75 -2.43 0.69
N THR A 82 5.71 -2.97 1.45
CA THR A 82 5.75 -2.75 2.91
C THR A 82 5.93 -1.27 3.22
N CYS A 83 5.13 -0.70 4.12
CA CYS A 83 5.28 0.69 4.53
C CYS A 83 6.47 0.85 5.49
N PRO A 84 7.29 1.92 5.36
CA PRO A 84 8.30 2.25 6.35
C PRO A 84 7.66 2.55 7.73
N PRO A 85 8.29 2.12 8.85
CA PRO A 85 7.72 2.32 10.19
C PRO A 85 7.56 3.80 10.56
N GLU A 86 8.39 4.69 10.01
CA GLU A 86 8.28 6.14 10.21
C GLU A 86 6.98 6.71 9.64
N VAL A 87 6.55 6.25 8.47
CA VAL A 87 5.28 6.65 7.83
C VAL A 87 4.11 5.98 8.56
N ALA A 88 4.22 4.68 8.83
CA ALA A 88 3.17 3.90 9.51
C ALA A 88 2.84 4.44 10.91
N SER A 89 3.83 4.93 11.66
CA SER A 89 3.64 5.51 13.00
C SER A 89 2.75 6.76 13.03
N ARG A 90 2.45 7.35 11.87
CA ARG A 90 1.67 8.58 11.71
C ARG A 90 0.29 8.34 11.12
N PHE A 91 -0.13 7.08 11.01
CA PHE A 91 -1.48 6.73 10.56
C PHE A 91 -2.50 7.27 11.56
N ASP A 92 -3.34 8.21 11.08
CA ASP A 92 -4.49 8.68 11.85
C ASP A 92 -5.72 7.85 11.46
N TRP A 93 -6.16 6.97 12.34
CA TRP A 93 -7.37 6.17 12.13
C TRP A 93 -8.64 6.86 12.65
N ASP A 94 -8.57 8.12 13.08
CA ASP A 94 -9.73 8.89 13.50
C ASP A 94 -10.44 9.53 12.30
N TRP A 95 -11.39 8.78 11.73
CA TRP A 95 -12.21 9.23 10.60
C TRP A 95 -13.18 10.36 10.93
N SER A 96 -13.37 10.70 12.22
CA SER A 96 -14.25 11.80 12.63
C SER A 96 -13.72 13.19 12.27
N ARG A 97 -12.45 13.27 11.85
CA ARG A 97 -11.75 14.51 11.45
C ARG A 97 -11.82 14.82 9.95
N ARG A 98 -12.58 14.05 9.17
CA ARG A 98 -12.75 14.24 7.72
C ARG A 98 -13.78 15.30 7.34
#